data_AF-A0A9D7FKN6-F1
#
_entry.id   AF-A0A9D7FKN6-F1
#
_cell.length_a   1.000
_cell.length_b   1.000
_cell.length_c   1.000
_cell.angle_alpha   90.00
_cell.angle_beta   90.00
_cell.angle_gamma   90.00
#
_symmetry.space_group_name_H-M   'P 1'
#
loop_
_entity.id
_entity.type
_entity.pdbx_description
1 polymer ?
#
loop_
_entity_poly.entity_id
_entity_poly.type
_entity_poly.pdbx_seq_one_letter_code
_entity_poly.pdbx_strand_id
1 'polypeptide(L)'
;MKKNLLSTVLIFILTLVTYNVNAQFLDDSTQTYFVCNATGSQRAVRAFSDGNGGTFSFWLDKRDGLVGSSIYGQHLDSLGNPQWASNGKFFTQAAGKEIWLMDAIQWQSGILIGMDSRRFWCWW
;
A
#
# COMPACT_ATOMS: atom_id res chain seq x y z
N MET A 1 -43.85 -7.83 27.93
CA MET A 1 -42.41 -7.44 27.94
C MET A 1 -41.44 -8.40 27.24
N LYS A 2 -41.84 -9.60 26.77
CA LYS A 2 -40.91 -10.57 26.12
C LYS A 2 -40.74 -10.43 24.59
N LYS A 3 -41.53 -9.60 23.91
CA LYS A 3 -41.56 -9.52 22.43
C LYS A 3 -40.39 -8.75 21.79
N ASN A 4 -39.58 -8.03 22.58
CA ASN A 4 -38.53 -7.15 22.04
C ASN A 4 -37.15 -7.81 22.06
N LEU A 5 -36.95 -8.86 22.87
CA LEU A 5 -35.65 -9.50 23.03
C LEU A 5 -35.20 -10.25 21.76
N LEU A 6 -36.12 -10.98 21.12
CA LEU A 6 -35.81 -11.74 19.90
C LEU A 6 -35.44 -10.81 18.75
N SER A 7 -36.14 -9.67 18.61
CA SER A 7 -35.85 -8.70 17.56
C SER A 7 -34.52 -7.99 17.77
N THR A 8 -34.17 -7.66 19.02
CA THR A 8 -32.86 -7.07 19.34
C THR A 8 -31.72 -8.04 19.07
N VAL A 9 -31.88 -9.33 19.43
CA VAL A 9 -30.87 -10.36 19.15
C VAL A 9 -30.69 -10.57 17.65
N LEU A 10 -31.79 -10.57 16.87
CA LEU A 10 -31.73 -10.72 15.42
C LEU A 10 -31.02 -9.53 14.74
N ILE A 11 -31.30 -8.29 15.18
CA ILE A 11 -30.64 -7.08 14.68
C ILE A 11 -29.14 -7.13 15.03
N PHE A 12 -28.79 -7.53 16.26
CA PHE A 12 -27.39 -7.67 16.67
C PHE A 12 -26.63 -8.70 15.82
N ILE A 13 -27.23 -9.86 15.56
CA ILE A 13 -26.65 -10.90 14.68
C ILE A 13 -26.52 -10.40 13.24
N LEU A 14 -27.54 -9.71 12.68
CA LEU A 14 -27.45 -9.13 11.34
C LEU A 14 -26.34 -8.09 11.25
N THR A 15 -26.18 -7.24 12.27
CA THR A 15 -25.10 -6.23 12.27
C THR A 15 -23.74 -6.89 12.35
N LEU A 16 -23.58 -7.97 13.12
CA LEU A 16 -22.33 -8.72 13.23
C LEU A 16 -21.92 -9.40 11.91
N VAL A 17 -22.87 -9.82 11.07
CA VAL A 17 -22.61 -10.46 9.77
C VAL A 17 -22.19 -9.45 8.69
N THR A 18 -22.47 -8.16 8.88
CA THR A 18 -22.15 -7.11 7.88
C THR A 18 -20.80 -6.42 8.06
N TYR A 19 -20.08 -6.63 9.17
CA TYR A 19 -18.77 -6.02 9.39
C TYR A 19 -17.64 -6.96 8.95
N ASN A 20 -17.27 -6.92 7.67
CA ASN A 20 -16.02 -7.52 7.21
C ASN A 20 -14.89 -6.51 7.41
N VAL A 21 -14.10 -6.67 8.47
CA VAL A 21 -12.80 -6.01 8.59
C VAL A 21 -11.75 -7.08 8.35
N ASN A 22 -11.36 -7.26 7.08
CA ASN A 22 -10.33 -8.23 6.73
C ASN A 22 -8.96 -7.57 6.87
N ALA A 23 -8.26 -7.88 7.96
CA ALA A 23 -6.81 -7.88 7.91
C ALA A 23 -6.39 -9.20 7.27
N GLN A 24 -6.02 -9.19 5.99
CA GLN A 24 -5.58 -10.40 5.29
C GLN A 24 -4.16 -10.76 5.73
N PHE A 25 -4.03 -11.58 6.77
CA PHE A 25 -2.86 -12.43 6.92
C PHE A 25 -3.11 -13.70 6.11
N LEU A 26 -2.11 -14.18 5.38
CA LEU A 26 -2.23 -15.43 4.63
C LEU A 26 -2.37 -16.59 5.63
N ASP A 27 -3.51 -17.30 5.58
CA ASP A 27 -3.74 -18.51 6.38
C ASP A 27 -2.92 -19.71 5.85
N ASP A 28 -2.53 -19.66 4.57
CA ASP A 28 -1.71 -20.65 3.89
C ASP A 28 -0.29 -20.11 3.67
N SER A 29 0.69 -20.68 4.37
CA SER A 29 2.10 -20.32 4.27
C SER A 29 2.72 -20.61 2.89
N THR A 30 2.02 -21.32 2.01
CA THR A 30 2.50 -21.63 0.65
C THR A 30 2.11 -20.58 -0.38
N GLN A 31 1.18 -19.69 -0.05
CA GLN A 31 0.79 -18.58 -0.91
C GLN A 31 1.46 -17.29 -0.47
N THR A 32 1.99 -16.53 -1.41
CA THR A 32 2.57 -15.20 -1.16
C THR A 32 1.88 -14.20 -2.05
N TYR A 33 1.29 -13.16 -1.45
CA TYR A 33 0.65 -12.09 -2.20
C TYR A 33 1.67 -10.99 -2.49
N PHE A 34 2.14 -10.93 -3.73
CA PHE A 34 3.10 -9.91 -4.17
C PHE A 34 2.38 -8.66 -4.64
N VAL A 35 2.64 -7.52 -3.98
CA VAL A 35 2.26 -6.20 -4.50
C VAL A 35 3.06 -5.86 -5.77
N CYS A 36 4.31 -6.30 -5.80
CA CYS A 36 5.23 -6.19 -6.92
C CYS A 36 6.22 -7.36 -6.91
N ASN A 37 6.36 -8.03 -8.06
CA ASN A 37 7.36 -9.08 -8.29
C ASN A 37 8.20 -8.77 -9.54
N ALA A 38 8.40 -7.48 -9.84
CA ALA A 38 9.32 -7.06 -10.89
C ALA A 38 10.77 -7.40 -10.51
N THR A 39 11.57 -7.70 -11.51
CA THR A 39 13.02 -7.84 -11.34
C THR A 39 13.63 -6.54 -10.83
N GLY A 40 14.80 -6.60 -10.19
CA GLY A 40 15.45 -5.43 -9.59
C GLY A 40 15.10 -5.25 -8.11
N SER A 41 15.53 -4.13 -7.54
CA SER A 41 15.39 -3.87 -6.10
C SER A 41 14.19 -2.98 -5.82
N GLN A 42 13.27 -3.47 -5.00
CA GLN A 42 12.21 -2.70 -4.37
C GLN A 42 12.63 -2.31 -2.95
N ARG A 43 12.61 -1.01 -2.65
CA ARG A 43 13.08 -0.47 -1.36
C ARG A 43 12.28 0.75 -0.93
N ALA A 44 12.48 1.16 0.32
CA ALA A 44 11.84 2.35 0.91
C ALA A 44 10.31 2.34 0.73
N VAL A 45 9.67 1.19 0.94
CA VAL A 45 8.21 1.07 0.87
C VAL A 45 7.55 1.99 1.92
N ARG A 46 6.52 2.71 1.50
CA ARG A 46 5.60 3.46 2.35
C ARG A 46 4.17 3.06 1.98
N ALA A 47 3.33 2.82 2.99
CA ALA A 47 1.93 2.44 2.80
C ALA A 47 1.01 3.36 3.60
N PHE A 48 -0.15 3.69 3.03
CA PHE A 48 -1.17 4.57 3.60
C PHE A 48 -2.54 3.96 3.37
N SER A 49 -3.44 4.12 4.35
CA SER A 49 -4.84 3.75 4.12
C SER A 49 -5.46 4.63 3.03
N ASP A 50 -6.31 4.05 2.19
CA ASP A 50 -7.10 4.79 1.21
C ASP A 50 -8.40 5.38 1.80
N GLY A 51 -8.67 5.14 3.09
CA GLY A 51 -9.88 5.56 3.79
C GLY A 51 -11.12 4.68 3.56
N ASN A 52 -11.06 3.71 2.65
CA ASN A 52 -12.16 2.81 2.27
C ASN A 52 -11.84 1.33 2.56
N GLY A 53 -10.82 1.07 3.38
CA GLY A 53 -10.35 -0.26 3.74
C GLY A 53 -9.27 -0.83 2.83
N GLY A 54 -8.91 -0.12 1.76
CA GLY A 54 -7.75 -0.42 0.92
C GLY A 54 -6.49 0.30 1.35
N THR A 55 -5.44 0.19 0.54
CA THR A 55 -4.09 0.70 0.84
C THR A 55 -3.42 1.26 -0.42
N PHE A 56 -2.86 2.46 -0.31
CA PHE A 56 -1.88 2.99 -1.25
C PHE A 56 -0.46 2.65 -0.78
N SER A 57 0.31 1.98 -1.62
CA SER A 57 1.72 1.67 -1.38
C SER A 57 2.60 2.33 -2.42
N PHE A 58 3.71 2.92 -1.99
CA PHE A 58 4.72 3.55 -2.85
C PHE A 58 6.09 3.01 -2.50
N TRP A 59 6.96 2.85 -3.49
CA TRP A 59 8.30 2.34 -3.28
C TRP A 59 9.27 2.86 -4.33
N LEU A 60 10.56 2.81 -3.98
CA LEU A 60 11.64 2.96 -4.93
C LEU A 60 11.90 1.63 -5.62
N ASP A 61 11.95 1.67 -6.93
CA ASP A 61 12.13 0.50 -7.77
C ASP A 61 13.31 0.70 -8.73
N LYS A 62 14.20 -0.30 -8.80
CA LYS A 62 15.36 -0.32 -9.69
C LYS A 62 15.24 -1.40 -10.78
N ARG A 63 14.02 -1.70 -11.24
CA ARG A 63 13.78 -2.67 -12.33
C ARG A 63 14.33 -2.26 -13.68
N ASP A 64 14.36 -0.96 -13.96
CA ASP A 64 14.63 -0.45 -15.31
C ASP A 64 16.13 -0.29 -15.61
N GLY A 65 17.02 -0.56 -14.65
CA GLY A 65 18.48 -0.50 -14.84
C GLY A 65 19.06 0.87 -15.22
N LEU A 66 18.21 1.88 -15.44
CA LEU A 66 18.58 3.26 -15.66
C LEU A 66 19.31 3.79 -14.42
N VAL A 67 20.07 4.88 -14.62
CA VAL A 67 21.02 5.47 -13.67
C VAL A 67 20.37 5.93 -12.33
N GLY A 68 19.06 5.71 -12.13
CA GLY A 68 18.37 5.94 -10.88
C GLY A 68 17.20 4.99 -10.61
N SER A 69 16.80 4.91 -9.33
CA SER A 69 15.54 4.30 -8.94
C SER A 69 14.37 5.21 -9.33
N SER A 70 13.28 4.58 -9.75
CA SER A 70 12.00 5.21 -10.06
C SER A 70 11.02 5.02 -8.90
N ILE A 71 10.09 5.94 -8.74
CA ILE A 71 8.97 5.81 -7.79
C ILE A 71 7.83 5.09 -8.50
N TYR A 72 7.48 3.94 -7.95
CA TYR A 72 6.30 3.18 -8.33
C TYR A 72 5.31 3.15 -7.16
N GLY A 73 4.06 2.83 -7.47
CA GLY A 73 3.07 2.58 -6.44
C GLY A 73 2.02 1.57 -6.87
N GLN A 74 1.22 1.11 -5.91
CA GLN A 74 0.05 0.26 -6.11
C GLN A 74 -1.07 0.76 -5.20
N HIS A 75 -2.29 0.70 -5.70
CA HIS A 75 -3.49 0.83 -4.87
C HIS A 75 -4.13 -0.54 -4.76
N LEU A 76 -4.30 -1.03 -3.55
CA LEU A 76 -5.04 -2.25 -3.27
C LEU A 76 -6.42 -1.85 -2.72
N ASP A 77 -7.49 -2.48 -3.21
CA ASP A 77 -8.82 -2.31 -2.61
C ASP A 77 -8.91 -3.02 -1.24
N SER A 78 -10.08 -2.97 -0.61
CA SER A 78 -10.34 -3.62 0.68
C SER A 78 -10.29 -5.14 0.66
N LEU A 79 -10.23 -5.75 -0.53
CA LEU A 79 -10.05 -7.18 -0.74
C LEU A 79 -8.61 -7.53 -1.14
N GLY A 80 -7.72 -6.53 -1.18
CA GLY A 80 -6.33 -6.70 -1.58
C GLY A 80 -6.11 -6.73 -3.09
N ASN A 81 -7.12 -6.49 -3.93
CA ASN A 81 -6.94 -6.53 -5.38
C ASN A 81 -6.21 -5.29 -5.90
N PRO A 82 -5.23 -5.43 -6.81
CA PRO A 82 -4.54 -4.31 -7.42
C PRO A 82 -5.49 -3.52 -8.32
N GLN A 83 -5.57 -2.22 -8.06
CA GLN A 83 -6.37 -1.26 -8.82
C GLN A 83 -5.54 -0.56 -9.91
N TRP A 84 -4.21 -0.64 -9.84
CA TRP A 84 -3.31 -0.20 -10.90
C TRP A 84 -2.62 -1.40 -11.58
N ALA A 85 -1.90 -1.10 -12.67
CA ALA A 85 -1.18 -2.10 -13.47
C ALA A 85 -0.35 -3.06 -12.61
N SER A 86 -0.17 -4.29 -13.12
CA SER A 86 0.65 -5.30 -12.47
C SER A 86 2.07 -4.77 -12.23
N ASN A 87 2.66 -5.16 -11.10
CA ASN A 87 3.93 -4.61 -10.60
C ASN A 87 3.93 -3.09 -10.37
N GLY A 88 2.75 -2.48 -10.22
CA GLY A 88 2.60 -1.08 -9.85
C GLY A 88 2.64 -0.11 -11.02
N LYS A 89 2.09 1.07 -10.77
CA LYS A 89 2.09 2.24 -11.66
C LYS A 89 3.36 3.04 -11.48
N PHE A 90 4.00 3.43 -12.58
CA PHE A 90 5.08 4.42 -12.58
C PHE A 90 4.55 5.81 -12.25
N PHE A 91 5.20 6.51 -11.32
CA PHE A 91 4.89 7.90 -10.98
C PHE A 91 5.93 8.87 -11.52
N THR A 92 7.20 8.66 -11.16
CA THR A 92 8.28 9.55 -11.56
C THR A 92 9.65 8.92 -11.34
N GLN A 93 10.68 9.55 -11.90
CA GLN A 93 12.08 9.25 -11.65
C GLN A 93 12.85 10.58 -11.49
N ALA A 94 13.95 10.57 -10.73
CA ALA A 94 14.87 11.70 -10.74
C ALA A 94 15.71 11.62 -12.02
N ALA A 95 15.75 12.70 -12.82
CA ALA A 95 16.35 12.76 -14.16
C ALA A 95 17.77 12.18 -14.25
N GLY A 96 17.87 10.86 -14.49
CA GLY A 96 19.13 10.12 -14.51
C GLY A 96 19.88 10.05 -13.17
N LYS A 97 19.24 10.34 -12.03
CA LYS A 97 19.88 10.32 -10.70
C LYS A 97 19.23 9.28 -9.79
N GLU A 98 20.05 8.65 -8.96
CA GLU A 98 19.55 7.76 -7.92
C GLU A 98 18.80 8.55 -6.84
N ILE A 99 17.55 8.16 -6.60
CA ILE A 99 16.79 8.61 -5.44
C ILE A 99 17.26 7.78 -4.26
N TRP A 100 17.91 8.39 -3.27
CA TRP A 100 18.41 7.65 -2.11
C TRP A 100 17.31 7.43 -1.07
N LEU A 101 16.51 8.47 -0.87
CA LEU A 101 15.43 8.50 0.11
C LEU A 101 14.14 8.89 -0.58
N MET A 102 13.09 8.15 -0.27
CA MET A 102 11.71 8.51 -0.53
C MET A 102 11.01 8.57 0.81
N ASP A 103 10.33 9.68 1.06
CA ASP A 103 9.35 9.75 2.13
C ASP A 103 7.99 10.06 1.54
N ALA A 104 6.96 9.57 2.20
CA ALA A 104 5.60 9.87 1.85
C ALA A 104 4.84 10.16 3.13
N ILE A 105 3.96 11.14 3.08
CA ILE A 105 3.08 11.48 4.18
C ILE A 105 1.67 11.64 3.64
N GLN A 106 0.70 11.21 4.43
CA GLN A 106 -0.68 11.56 4.17
C GLN A 106 -0.85 13.06 4.40
N TRP A 107 -1.44 13.75 3.42
CA TRP A 107 -1.66 15.19 3.47
C TRP A 107 -3.07 15.50 2.96
N GLN A 108 -3.93 15.96 3.87
CA GLN A 108 -5.35 16.22 3.59
C GLN A 108 -6.01 14.97 2.97
N SER A 109 -6.62 15.11 1.79
CA SER A 109 -7.26 14.03 1.04
C SER A 109 -6.30 13.28 0.09
N GLY A 110 -4.99 13.51 0.20
CA GLY A 110 -4.00 12.95 -0.69
C GLY A 110 -2.73 12.47 0.02
N ILE A 111 -1.72 12.14 -0.78
CA ILE A 111 -0.41 11.69 -0.32
C ILE A 111 0.64 12.58 -0.97
N LEU A 112 1.46 13.21 -0.13
CA LEU A 112 2.61 13.97 -0.58
C LEU A 112 3.83 13.06 -0.57
N ILE A 113 4.52 12.95 -1.70
CA ILE A 113 5.74 12.15 -1.83
C ILE A 113 6.92 13.10 -2.01
N GLY A 114 7.86 13.04 -1.08
CA GLY A 114 9.14 13.72 -1.13
C GLY A 114 10.25 12.77 -1.58
N MET A 115 11.18 13.27 -2.40
CA MET A 115 12.34 12.51 -2.83
C MET A 115 13.62 13.32 -2.68
N ASP A 116 14.70 12.66 -2.27
CA ASP A 116 16.04 13.24 -2.31
C ASP A 116 17.00 12.40 -3.16
N SER A 117 17.59 13.05 -4.15
CA SER A 117 18.61 12.47 -5.02
C SER A 117 20.04 12.79 -4.58
N ARG A 118 20.24 13.60 -3.54
CA ARG A 118 21.56 13.92 -3.00
C ARG A 118 21.98 12.82 -2.04
N ARG A 119 23.19 12.30 -2.25
CA ARG A 119 23.78 11.27 -1.41
C ARG A 119 24.34 11.93 -0.16
N PHE A 120 23.64 11.84 0.96
CA PHE A 120 24.15 12.27 2.25
C PHE A 120 24.94 11.12 2.87
N TRP A 121 26.26 11.30 2.98
CA TRP A 121 27.09 10.48 3.84
C TRP A 121 27.35 11.26 5.11
N CYS A 122 26.71 10.86 6.21
CA CYS A 122 27.10 11.32 7.54
C CYS A 122 28.10 10.29 8.07
N TRP A 123 29.38 10.61 8.04
CA TRP A 123 30.40 9.86 8.79
C TRP A 123 30.55 10.58 10.13
N TRP A 124 30.31 9.87 11.24
CA TRP A 124 30.77 10.26 12.57
C TRP A 124 32.22 9.85 12.76
#